data_AF-A0A917B885-F1
#
_entry.id   AF-A0A917B885-F1
#
_cell.length_a   1.000
_cell.length_b   1.000
_cell.length_c   1.000
_cell.angle_alpha   90.00
_cell.angle_beta   90.00
_cell.angle_gamma   90.00
#
_symmetry.space_group_name_H-M   'P 1'
#
loop_
_entity.id
_entity.type
_entity.pdbx_description
1 polymer ?
#
loop_
_entity_poly.entity_id
_entity_poly.type
_entity_poly.pdbx_seq_one_letter_code
_entity_poly.pdbx_strand_id
1 'polypeptide(L)'
;MLVKKGVFFKIPAIVLCFILLTGCWNSNELDEIGIVVAMGIDKTDDNQYELVAQVINPSEIATDAPTTRPPVSTYSTTGKTLLEAFRKLTHKSPRKMYLSQLRLLVLGKDLAEEGIISSLDLFYREHEFRTGFYVTIAKDTDVDTLLSTLTAYEKIPANKLMNSIEAVETGHGSSKGITIDELISQIHSKGQSPVIAGVFMEGPEEGGTNISNVENIDAPVKLTIDHLGVLKDDRLVGWLDEDASMGYNYILGNIKSSVITHPCQDGTASIEILRTQSSMDAAFAGGEPSISIELDLEGNIGELNCPIDLSKEDSIQNLNKETEKEIKRLMEASIKSAQNDYETDIFGFGSLIHRKNPKYWKTVENDWDTEFKDLHVDIQVKADLRRKGDSTQPIIKEG
;
A
#
# COMPACT_ATOMS: atom_id res chain seq x y z
N MET A 1 36.19 30.00 69.48
CA MET A 1 34.77 30.17 69.08
C MET A 1 34.68 29.93 67.58
N LEU A 2 34.22 28.75 67.19
CA LEU A 2 34.28 28.18 65.84
C LEU A 2 33.29 28.89 64.90
N VAL A 3 33.83 29.51 63.85
CA VAL A 3 33.05 30.17 62.79
C VAL A 3 32.38 29.09 61.94
N LYS A 4 31.04 29.06 61.93
CA LYS A 4 30.20 28.23 61.04
C LYS A 4 30.44 28.61 59.57
N LYS A 5 31.51 28.11 58.95
CA LYS A 5 31.85 28.27 57.51
C LYS A 5 31.02 27.36 56.56
N GLY A 6 29.89 26.81 57.01
CA GLY A 6 29.13 25.81 56.24
C GLY A 6 27.95 26.33 55.41
N VAL A 7 27.63 27.64 55.49
CA VAL A 7 26.40 28.18 54.88
C VAL A 7 26.66 28.92 53.56
N PHE A 8 27.81 29.59 53.40
CA PHE A 8 28.10 30.40 52.21
C PHE A 8 28.37 29.60 50.93
N PHE A 9 28.75 28.31 51.03
CA PHE A 9 29.00 27.45 49.86
C PHE A 9 27.74 26.76 49.31
N LYS A 10 26.63 26.80 50.07
CA LYS A 10 25.36 26.18 49.66
C LYS A 10 24.53 27.07 48.73
N ILE A 11 24.66 28.39 48.87
CA ILE A 11 23.93 29.38 48.06
C ILE A 11 24.30 29.29 46.57
N PRO A 12 25.59 29.28 46.14
CA PRO A 12 25.92 29.17 44.72
C PRO A 12 25.54 27.81 44.11
N ALA A 13 25.58 26.72 44.88
CA ALA A 13 25.13 25.40 44.44
C ALA A 13 23.61 25.33 44.22
N ILE A 14 22.83 25.99 45.08
CA ILE A 14 21.37 26.10 44.94
C ILE A 14 21.02 26.98 43.72
N VAL A 15 21.71 28.10 43.51
CA VAL A 15 21.53 28.96 42.33
C VAL A 15 21.90 28.22 41.04
N LEU A 16 22.96 27.41 41.05
CA LEU A 16 23.34 26.57 39.92
C LEU A 16 22.29 25.49 39.63
N CYS A 17 21.68 24.89 40.66
CA CYS A 17 20.53 23.98 40.49
C CYS A 17 19.31 24.65 39.86
N PHE A 18 19.00 25.91 40.20
CA PHE A 18 17.89 26.64 39.59
C PHE A 18 18.12 26.97 38.10
N ILE A 19 19.37 27.15 37.67
CA ILE A 19 19.73 27.36 36.26
C ILE A 19 19.61 26.04 35.47
N LEU A 20 19.82 24.89 36.11
CA LEU A 20 19.66 23.56 35.51
C LEU A 20 18.20 23.07 35.45
N LEU A 21 17.27 23.80 36.09
CA LEU A 21 15.83 23.50 36.11
C LEU A 21 15.03 24.22 35.03
N THR A 22 15.66 24.96 34.10
CA THR A 22 14.96 25.56 32.94
C THR A 22 14.67 24.54 31.82
N GLY A 23 14.64 23.25 32.15
CA GLY A 23 14.29 22.18 31.23
C GLY A 23 12.77 22.09 31.04
N CYS A 24 12.36 22.04 29.77
CA CYS A 24 10.99 21.88 29.26
C CYS A 24 10.14 23.16 29.16
N TRP A 25 10.62 24.15 28.40
CA TRP A 25 9.77 25.22 27.86
C TRP A 25 8.96 24.77 26.62
N ASN A 26 9.30 23.62 26.01
CA ASN A 26 8.81 23.24 24.68
C ASN A 26 7.93 21.97 24.69
N SER A 27 7.04 21.82 25.67
CA SER A 27 6.00 20.79 25.63
C SER A 27 4.80 21.31 24.85
N ASN A 28 4.42 20.63 23.77
CA ASN A 28 3.10 20.82 23.16
C ASN A 28 2.09 20.00 23.99
N GLU A 29 1.08 20.64 24.55
CA GLU A 29 0.02 19.94 25.29
C GLU A 29 -0.98 19.28 24.32
N LEU A 30 -1.57 18.14 24.72
CA LEU A 30 -2.45 17.32 23.86
C LEU A 30 -3.73 18.07 23.42
N ASP A 31 -4.12 19.09 24.15
CA ASP A 31 -5.25 19.99 23.90
C ASP A 31 -4.91 21.14 22.94
N GLU A 32 -3.64 21.40 22.66
CA GLU A 32 -3.17 22.41 21.71
C GLU A 32 -2.89 21.84 20.30
N ILE A 33 -2.83 20.51 20.17
CA ILE A 33 -2.52 19.82 18.91
C ILE A 33 -3.72 19.06 18.31
N GLY A 34 -3.84 19.14 16.99
CA GLY A 34 -4.73 18.32 16.18
C GLY A 34 -3.92 17.19 15.56
N ILE A 35 -4.08 15.97 16.06
CA ILE A 35 -3.32 14.82 15.55
C ILE A 35 -3.92 14.40 14.21
N VAL A 36 -3.15 14.61 13.14
CA VAL A 36 -3.53 14.24 11.77
C VAL A 36 -3.12 12.80 11.52
N VAL A 37 -4.06 11.97 11.07
CA VAL A 37 -3.85 10.54 10.80
C VAL A 37 -3.88 10.21 9.31
N ALA A 38 -4.61 10.98 8.52
CA ALA A 38 -4.58 10.92 7.06
C ALA A 38 -4.58 12.32 6.45
N MET A 39 -3.97 12.41 5.27
CA MET A 39 -4.05 13.58 4.41
C MET A 39 -4.53 13.16 3.03
N GLY A 40 -5.29 14.05 2.41
CA GLY A 40 -5.79 13.93 1.06
C GLY A 40 -5.27 15.08 0.21
N ILE A 41 -4.85 14.80 -1.02
CA ILE A 41 -4.43 15.82 -1.97
C ILE A 41 -5.15 15.60 -3.28
N ASP A 42 -5.77 16.66 -3.78
CA ASP A 42 -6.37 16.67 -5.11
C ASP A 42 -6.14 18.03 -5.81
N LYS A 43 -6.68 18.17 -7.02
CA LYS A 43 -6.77 19.44 -7.72
C LYS A 43 -8.21 19.86 -7.94
N THR A 44 -8.43 21.15 -7.77
CA THR A 44 -9.69 21.80 -8.12
C THR A 44 -9.74 22.17 -9.61
N ASP A 45 -10.94 22.44 -10.13
CA ASP A 45 -11.16 22.88 -11.52
C ASP A 45 -10.35 24.12 -11.92
N ASP A 46 -9.99 24.98 -10.96
CA ASP A 46 -9.17 26.18 -11.15
C ASP A 46 -7.67 25.93 -10.94
N ASN A 47 -7.24 24.66 -10.97
CA ASN A 47 -5.85 24.20 -10.86
C ASN A 47 -5.17 24.67 -9.57
N GLN A 48 -5.92 24.75 -8.47
CA GLN A 48 -5.36 24.87 -7.13
C GLN A 48 -5.24 23.48 -6.50
N TYR A 49 -4.26 23.32 -5.62
CA TYR A 49 -4.21 22.14 -4.77
C TYR A 49 -5.33 22.21 -3.74
N GLU A 50 -6.11 21.15 -3.63
CA GLU A 50 -6.96 20.88 -2.49
C GLU A 50 -6.21 19.97 -1.51
N LEU A 51 -6.25 20.36 -0.23
CA LEU A 51 -5.63 19.62 0.85
C LEU A 51 -6.66 19.33 1.93
N VAL A 52 -6.89 18.05 2.17
CA VAL A 52 -7.78 17.53 3.20
C VAL A 52 -6.94 16.93 4.32
N ALA A 53 -7.26 17.26 5.58
CA ALA A 53 -6.63 16.66 6.75
C ALA A 53 -7.67 15.99 7.64
N GLN A 54 -7.50 14.69 7.89
CA GLN A 54 -8.31 13.93 8.85
C GLN A 54 -7.66 14.01 10.24
N VAL A 55 -8.32 14.71 11.16
CA VAL A 55 -7.85 14.95 12.52
C VAL A 55 -8.66 14.10 13.50
N ILE A 56 -8.00 13.37 14.38
CA ILE A 56 -8.71 12.57 15.39
C ILE A 56 -9.33 13.44 16.46
N ASN A 57 -10.45 12.99 17.01
CA ASN A 57 -11.05 13.53 18.22
C ASN A 57 -10.74 12.56 19.39
N PRO A 58 -9.74 12.86 20.25
CA PRO A 58 -9.27 11.93 21.28
C PRO A 58 -10.37 11.46 22.24
N SER A 59 -11.34 12.32 22.55
CA SER A 59 -12.43 12.00 23.49
C SER A 59 -13.38 10.91 22.98
N GLU A 60 -13.48 10.73 21.67
CA GLU A 60 -14.40 9.78 21.04
C GLU A 60 -13.73 8.42 20.74
N ILE A 61 -12.40 8.38 20.79
CA ILE A 61 -11.61 7.15 20.58
C ILE A 61 -11.04 6.57 21.88
N ALA A 62 -11.08 7.32 22.99
CA ALA A 62 -10.52 6.89 24.27
C ALA A 62 -11.29 5.76 24.96
N THR A 63 -12.55 5.52 24.58
CA THR A 63 -13.40 4.47 25.15
C THR A 63 -14.16 3.74 24.06
N ASP A 64 -14.55 2.48 24.31
CA ASP A 64 -15.40 1.70 23.41
C ASP A 64 -16.90 2.03 23.55
N ALA A 65 -17.24 3.06 24.34
CA ALA A 65 -18.61 3.51 24.47
C ALA A 65 -19.15 4.05 23.12
N PRO A 66 -20.44 3.87 22.81
CA PRO A 66 -21.07 4.50 21.67
C PRO A 66 -20.94 6.01 21.76
N THR A 67 -20.38 6.63 20.73
CA THR A 67 -20.19 8.09 20.66
C THR A 67 -21.30 8.72 19.84
N THR A 68 -21.77 9.89 20.28
CA THR A 68 -22.75 10.70 19.52
C THR A 68 -22.08 11.68 18.56
N ARG A 69 -20.75 11.80 18.64
CA ARG A 69 -19.93 12.64 17.78
C ARG A 69 -19.00 11.78 16.93
N PRO A 70 -18.66 12.24 15.71
CA PRO A 70 -17.67 11.56 14.89
C PRO A 70 -16.29 11.46 15.59
N PRO A 71 -15.60 10.32 15.46
CA PRO A 71 -14.27 10.09 16.05
C PRO A 71 -13.14 10.85 15.35
N VAL A 72 -13.43 11.42 14.17
CA VAL A 72 -12.52 12.26 13.39
C VAL A 72 -13.25 13.50 12.90
N SER A 73 -12.49 14.50 12.47
CA SER A 73 -12.99 15.67 11.74
C SER A 73 -12.08 15.93 10.55
N THR A 74 -12.67 16.22 9.40
CA THR A 74 -11.95 16.60 8.19
C THR A 74 -11.88 18.12 8.06
N TYR A 75 -10.73 18.62 7.64
CA TYR A 75 -10.51 20.03 7.33
C TYR A 75 -9.94 20.11 5.91
N SER A 76 -10.67 20.75 4.98
CA SER A 76 -10.21 21.00 3.61
C SER A 76 -9.83 22.47 3.40
N THR A 77 -8.77 22.73 2.63
CA THR A 77 -8.41 24.07 2.13
C THR A 77 -7.76 23.99 0.76
N THR A 78 -7.88 25.08 0.00
CA THR A 78 -7.26 25.21 -1.32
C THR A 78 -6.12 26.23 -1.34
N GLY A 79 -5.13 26.02 -2.21
CA GLY A 79 -4.03 26.96 -2.40
C GLY A 79 -3.25 26.70 -3.69
N LYS A 80 -2.47 27.69 -4.14
CA LYS A 80 -1.65 27.56 -5.34
C LYS A 80 -0.48 26.60 -5.15
N THR A 81 -0.10 26.37 -3.89
CA THR A 81 0.89 25.38 -3.49
C THR A 81 0.36 24.60 -2.29
N LEU A 82 0.81 23.36 -2.10
CA LEU A 82 0.46 22.57 -0.91
C LEU A 82 0.87 23.25 0.39
N LEU A 83 1.99 23.97 0.41
CA LEU A 83 2.41 24.72 1.59
C LEU A 83 1.42 25.85 1.90
N GLU A 84 0.89 26.54 0.89
CA GLU A 84 -0.14 27.57 1.09
C GLU A 84 -1.44 26.94 1.61
N ALA A 85 -1.92 25.86 1.00
CA ALA A 85 -3.10 25.13 1.47
C ALA A 85 -2.91 24.67 2.92
N PHE A 86 -1.78 24.03 3.22
CA PHE A 86 -1.43 23.58 4.57
C PHE A 86 -1.38 24.74 5.58
N ARG A 87 -0.84 25.91 5.21
CA ARG A 87 -0.86 27.09 6.09
C ARG A 87 -2.29 27.60 6.31
N LYS A 88 -3.15 27.55 5.29
CA LYS A 88 -4.57 27.92 5.43
C LYS A 88 -5.34 26.96 6.33
N LEU A 89 -4.96 25.69 6.44
CA LEU A 89 -5.59 24.77 7.41
C LEU A 89 -5.53 25.32 8.84
N THR A 90 -4.48 26.08 9.19
CA THR A 90 -4.35 26.68 10.52
C THR A 90 -5.41 27.75 10.83
N HIS A 91 -6.07 28.31 9.81
CA HIS A 91 -7.22 29.21 9.99
C HIS A 91 -8.54 28.47 10.24
N LYS A 92 -8.63 27.20 9.85
CA LYS A 92 -9.84 26.38 10.02
C LYS A 92 -9.77 25.47 11.24
N SER A 93 -8.57 24.99 11.59
CA SER A 93 -8.36 24.14 12.75
C SER A 93 -8.18 24.95 14.02
N PRO A 94 -8.87 24.61 15.12
CA PRO A 94 -8.68 25.25 16.42
C PRO A 94 -7.34 24.86 17.09
N ARG A 95 -6.61 23.90 16.51
CA ARG A 95 -5.36 23.35 17.06
C ARG A 95 -4.26 23.28 16.00
N LYS A 96 -3.00 23.32 16.43
CA LYS A 96 -1.86 23.14 15.52
C LYS A 96 -1.88 21.71 14.96
N MET A 97 -1.87 21.58 13.63
CA MET A 97 -1.82 20.25 12.99
C MET A 97 -0.49 19.56 13.31
N TYR A 98 -0.58 18.36 13.86
CA TYR A 98 0.55 17.53 14.25
C TYR A 98 0.60 16.30 13.35
N LEU A 99 1.62 16.25 12.50
CA LEU A 99 1.71 15.30 11.39
C LEU A 99 2.59 14.07 11.70
N SER A 100 3.24 14.01 12.85
CA SER A 100 4.12 12.87 13.19
C SER A 100 3.37 11.55 13.41
N GLN A 101 2.03 11.57 13.37
CA GLN A 101 1.14 10.40 13.40
C GLN A 101 0.42 10.18 12.06
N LEU A 102 0.83 10.87 10.99
CA LEU A 102 0.33 10.62 9.65
C LEU A 102 0.62 9.16 9.28
N ARG A 103 -0.41 8.45 8.81
CA ARG A 103 -0.35 7.03 8.43
C ARG A 103 -0.77 6.76 7.00
N LEU A 104 -1.55 7.67 6.40
CA LEU A 104 -2.07 7.51 5.05
C LEU A 104 -2.06 8.85 4.31
N LEU A 105 -1.58 8.82 3.08
CA LEU A 105 -1.73 9.87 2.08
C LEU A 105 -2.62 9.33 0.94
N VAL A 106 -3.73 10.02 0.68
CA VAL A 106 -4.62 9.70 -0.45
C VAL A 106 -4.42 10.77 -1.53
N LEU A 107 -4.13 10.34 -2.75
CA LEU A 107 -4.00 11.20 -3.91
C LEU A 107 -5.26 11.07 -4.77
N GLY A 108 -5.82 12.19 -5.23
CA GLY A 108 -6.88 12.16 -6.23
C GLY A 108 -6.40 11.55 -7.55
N LYS A 109 -7.29 10.87 -8.26
CA LYS A 109 -6.99 10.26 -9.56
C LYS A 109 -6.51 11.28 -10.58
N ASP A 110 -7.21 12.40 -10.71
CA ASP A 110 -6.88 13.43 -11.70
C ASP A 110 -5.51 14.06 -11.43
N LEU A 111 -5.22 14.35 -10.15
CA LEU A 111 -3.89 14.74 -9.72
C LEU A 111 -2.82 13.69 -10.06
N ALA A 112 -3.12 12.40 -9.84
CA ALA A 112 -2.20 11.32 -10.13
C ALA A 112 -1.92 11.15 -11.62
N GLU A 113 -2.92 11.35 -12.49
CA GLU A 113 -2.76 11.33 -13.95
C GLU A 113 -1.94 12.53 -14.46
N GLU A 114 -2.07 13.71 -13.81
CA GLU A 114 -1.27 14.88 -14.14
C GLU A 114 0.21 14.78 -13.71
N GLY A 115 0.48 14.12 -12.58
CA GLY A 115 1.81 13.92 -12.03
C GLY A 115 1.90 14.26 -10.54
N ILE A 116 2.45 13.34 -9.74
CA ILE A 116 2.44 13.44 -8.28
C ILE A 116 3.70 14.08 -7.70
N ILE A 117 4.76 14.30 -8.49
CA ILE A 117 6.08 14.66 -7.93
C ILE A 117 6.04 15.96 -7.12
N SER A 118 5.28 16.95 -7.61
CA SER A 118 5.12 18.24 -6.92
C SER A 118 4.37 18.10 -5.60
N SER A 119 3.50 17.09 -5.51
CA SER A 119 2.75 16.78 -4.30
C SER A 119 3.61 16.10 -3.24
N LEU A 120 4.60 15.32 -3.68
CA LEU A 120 5.51 14.61 -2.78
C LEU A 120 6.64 15.51 -2.23
N ASP A 121 7.01 16.60 -2.92
CA ASP A 121 8.11 17.52 -2.52
C ASP A 121 7.91 18.10 -1.11
N LEU A 122 6.67 18.39 -0.70
CA LEU A 122 6.37 18.86 0.65
C LEU A 122 6.80 17.84 1.71
N PHE A 123 6.48 16.56 1.50
CA PHE A 123 6.79 15.49 2.45
C PHE A 123 8.27 15.13 2.47
N TYR A 124 8.99 15.36 1.37
CA TYR A 124 10.43 15.12 1.28
C TYR A 124 11.26 16.19 2.01
N ARG A 125 10.81 17.46 1.98
CA ARG A 125 11.57 18.60 2.51
C ARG A 125 11.35 18.87 3.98
N GLU A 126 10.17 18.55 4.49
CA GLU A 126 9.78 18.87 5.87
C GLU A 126 10.29 17.80 6.85
N HIS A 127 11.01 18.25 7.88
CA HIS A 127 11.67 17.37 8.85
C HIS A 127 10.71 16.80 9.92
N GLU A 128 9.43 17.19 9.92
CA GLU A 128 8.46 16.82 10.96
C GLU A 128 7.72 15.49 10.72
N PHE A 129 7.93 14.86 9.55
CA PHE A 129 7.23 13.63 9.15
C PHE A 129 8.03 12.36 9.46
N ARG A 130 7.32 11.28 9.82
CA ARG A 130 7.84 9.92 9.65
C ARG A 130 7.54 9.50 8.21
N THR A 131 8.50 8.94 7.50
CA THR A 131 8.34 8.52 6.09
C THR A 131 7.68 7.16 5.92
N GLY A 132 7.17 6.54 6.99
CA GLY A 132 6.58 5.20 6.95
C GLY A 132 5.05 5.18 6.77
N PHE A 133 4.44 6.24 6.24
CA PHE A 133 3.01 6.25 5.93
C PHE A 133 2.74 5.72 4.53
N TYR A 134 1.59 5.07 4.35
CA TYR A 134 1.15 4.54 3.07
C TYR A 134 0.65 5.63 2.14
N VAL A 135 0.82 5.42 0.84
CA VAL A 135 0.27 6.25 -0.24
C VAL A 135 -0.75 5.41 -1.02
N THR A 136 -1.90 5.99 -1.35
CA THR A 136 -2.95 5.37 -2.16
C THR A 136 -3.57 6.38 -3.12
N ILE A 137 -4.28 5.91 -4.15
CA ILE A 137 -4.99 6.77 -5.11
C ILE A 137 -6.50 6.55 -4.95
N ALA A 138 -7.25 7.63 -4.76
CA ALA A 138 -8.72 7.61 -4.78
C ALA A 138 -9.21 7.39 -6.20
N LYS A 139 -9.83 6.24 -6.45
CA LYS A 139 -10.38 5.84 -7.75
C LYS A 139 -11.86 6.17 -7.79
N ASP A 140 -12.24 6.98 -8.77
CA ASP A 140 -13.63 7.33 -9.09
C ASP A 140 -14.43 7.87 -7.88
N THR A 141 -13.74 8.53 -6.95
CA THR A 141 -14.30 9.13 -5.74
C THR A 141 -13.48 10.35 -5.32
N ASP A 142 -14.15 11.39 -4.79
CA ASP A 142 -13.53 12.56 -4.17
C ASP A 142 -12.76 12.23 -2.86
N VAL A 143 -11.58 12.82 -2.73
CA VAL A 143 -10.68 12.55 -1.60
C VAL A 143 -11.26 12.99 -0.25
N ASP A 144 -11.97 14.13 -0.19
CA ASP A 144 -12.58 14.60 1.05
C ASP A 144 -13.69 13.65 1.52
N THR A 145 -14.54 13.22 0.59
CA THR A 145 -15.64 12.28 0.83
C THR A 145 -15.11 10.92 1.30
N LEU A 146 -14.07 10.40 0.65
CA LEU A 146 -13.41 9.16 1.05
C LEU A 146 -12.85 9.24 2.47
N LEU A 147 -12.15 10.34 2.82
CA LEU A 147 -11.62 10.56 4.16
C LEU A 147 -12.69 10.95 5.19
N SER A 148 -13.89 11.32 4.77
CA SER A 148 -14.99 11.69 5.66
C SER A 148 -15.99 10.54 5.88
N THR A 149 -15.84 9.43 5.16
CA THR A 149 -16.75 8.28 5.24
C THR A 149 -16.60 7.55 6.56
N LEU A 150 -17.71 7.41 7.30
CA LEU A 150 -17.75 6.70 8.57
C LEU A 150 -17.73 5.19 8.36
N THR A 151 -16.87 4.50 9.09
CA THR A 151 -16.67 3.05 9.00
C THR A 151 -17.22 2.34 10.25
N ALA A 152 -17.88 1.19 10.07
CA ALA A 152 -18.58 0.52 11.16
C ALA A 152 -17.66 -0.24 12.13
N TYR A 153 -16.61 -0.89 11.61
CA TYR A 153 -15.72 -1.73 12.41
C TYR A 153 -14.56 -0.94 13.03
N GLU A 154 -13.87 -0.15 12.20
CA GLU A 154 -12.80 0.75 12.62
C GLU A 154 -13.37 2.15 12.87
N LYS A 155 -13.05 2.78 14.01
CA LYS A 155 -13.53 4.15 14.29
C LYS A 155 -12.91 5.20 13.38
N ILE A 156 -11.66 5.01 12.98
CA ILE A 156 -10.89 5.98 12.18
C ILE A 156 -10.82 5.47 10.73
N PRO A 157 -11.36 6.21 9.74
CA PRO A 157 -11.39 5.74 8.35
C PRO A 157 -9.99 5.47 7.78
N ALA A 158 -8.99 6.27 8.16
CA ALA A 158 -7.60 6.02 7.78
C ALA A 158 -7.07 4.66 8.26
N ASN A 159 -7.40 4.27 9.51
CA ASN A 159 -7.01 2.96 10.04
C ASN A 159 -7.73 1.83 9.30
N LYS A 160 -9.01 2.02 8.95
CA LYS A 160 -9.75 1.07 8.12
C LYS A 160 -9.00 0.80 6.82
N LEU A 161 -8.61 1.85 6.10
CA LEU A 161 -7.92 1.71 4.80
C LEU A 161 -6.58 1.02 4.97
N MET A 162 -5.77 1.46 5.94
CA MET A 162 -4.48 0.84 6.24
C MET A 162 -4.60 -0.65 6.59
N ASN A 163 -5.50 -1.01 7.52
CA ASN A 163 -5.74 -2.39 7.91
C ASN A 163 -6.29 -3.22 6.73
N SER A 164 -7.08 -2.60 5.84
CA SER A 164 -7.56 -3.27 4.62
C SER A 164 -6.44 -3.53 3.62
N ILE A 165 -5.50 -2.60 3.44
CA ILE A 165 -4.33 -2.78 2.58
C ILE A 165 -3.50 -3.96 3.09
N GLU A 166 -3.20 -3.99 4.39
CA GLU A 166 -2.47 -5.09 5.03
C GLU A 166 -3.22 -6.43 4.92
N ALA A 167 -4.54 -6.42 5.10
CA ALA A 167 -5.38 -7.62 4.97
C ALA A 167 -5.41 -8.16 3.53
N VAL A 168 -5.53 -7.28 2.53
CA VAL A 168 -5.49 -7.69 1.12
C VAL A 168 -4.11 -8.22 0.75
N GLU A 169 -3.02 -7.54 1.16
CA GLU A 169 -1.64 -8.00 0.90
C GLU A 169 -1.38 -9.40 1.49
N THR A 170 -1.90 -9.65 2.70
CA THR A 170 -1.63 -10.90 3.43
C THR A 170 -2.62 -12.02 3.16
N GLY A 171 -3.84 -11.73 2.69
CA GLY A 171 -4.92 -12.71 2.56
C GLY A 171 -5.31 -13.06 1.12
N HIS A 172 -5.24 -12.11 0.19
CA HIS A 172 -5.62 -12.30 -1.22
C HIS A 172 -4.42 -12.12 -2.15
N GLY A 173 -3.67 -11.04 -1.96
CA GLY A 173 -2.47 -10.72 -2.72
C GLY A 173 -2.73 -9.94 -4.01
N SER A 174 -3.96 -9.43 -4.21
CA SER A 174 -4.35 -8.62 -5.37
C SER A 174 -3.98 -7.13 -5.25
N SER A 175 -3.45 -6.70 -4.11
CA SER A 175 -2.99 -5.32 -3.89
C SER A 175 -1.84 -5.29 -2.88
N LYS A 176 -1.13 -4.16 -2.79
CA LYS A 176 0.01 -3.95 -1.90
C LYS A 176 0.12 -2.49 -1.49
N GLY A 177 0.40 -2.25 -0.21
CA GLY A 177 0.72 -0.91 0.27
C GLY A 177 2.13 -0.48 -0.13
N ILE A 178 2.28 0.78 -0.56
CA ILE A 178 3.56 1.41 -0.77
C ILE A 178 3.72 2.59 0.19
N THR A 179 4.86 2.67 0.86
CA THR A 179 5.17 3.80 1.74
C THR A 179 5.74 4.97 0.94
N ILE A 180 5.68 6.19 1.49
CA ILE A 180 6.16 7.38 0.78
C ILE A 180 7.67 7.31 0.46
N ASP A 181 8.50 6.73 1.33
CA ASP A 181 9.93 6.54 1.06
C ASP A 181 10.20 5.51 -0.04
N GLU A 182 9.46 4.40 -0.05
CA GLU A 182 9.50 3.41 -1.13
C GLU A 182 9.06 4.04 -2.46
N LEU A 183 7.96 4.80 -2.46
CA LEU A 183 7.45 5.49 -3.65
C LEU A 183 8.47 6.48 -4.21
N ILE A 184 9.02 7.36 -3.37
CA ILE A 184 10.04 8.34 -3.80
C ILE A 184 11.30 7.61 -4.29
N SER A 185 11.71 6.54 -3.62
CA SER A 185 12.86 5.74 -4.05
C SER A 185 12.62 5.10 -5.42
N GLN A 186 11.42 4.62 -5.70
CA GLN A 186 11.07 4.01 -6.99
C GLN A 186 11.01 5.06 -8.10
N ILE A 187 10.37 6.21 -7.87
CA ILE A 187 10.33 7.33 -8.85
C ILE A 187 11.73 7.81 -9.23
N HIS A 188 12.67 7.83 -8.28
CA HIS A 188 14.06 8.23 -8.56
C HIS A 188 14.93 7.11 -9.11
N SER A 189 14.47 5.85 -9.06
CA SER A 189 15.24 4.73 -9.58
C SER A 189 15.14 4.68 -11.09
N LYS A 190 16.27 4.52 -11.77
CA LYS A 190 16.28 4.31 -13.22
C LYS A 190 15.94 2.85 -13.51
N GLY A 191 14.98 2.61 -14.42
CA GLY A 191 14.58 1.26 -14.81
C GLY A 191 13.72 0.56 -13.76
N GLN A 192 12.84 1.31 -13.11
CA GLN A 192 11.72 0.82 -12.33
C GLN A 192 10.66 1.93 -12.23
N SER A 193 9.39 1.58 -12.36
CA SER A 193 8.26 2.47 -12.12
C SER A 193 7.41 1.97 -10.97
N PRO A 194 6.81 2.86 -10.17
CA PRO A 194 6.02 2.44 -9.02
C PRO A 194 4.62 1.96 -9.41
N VAL A 195 4.02 1.20 -8.49
CA VAL A 195 2.59 0.93 -8.48
C VAL A 195 2.00 1.35 -7.15
N ILE A 196 0.76 1.84 -7.16
CA ILE A 196 0.08 2.36 -5.98
C ILE A 196 -1.30 1.72 -5.88
N ALA A 197 -1.67 1.20 -4.70
CA ALA A 197 -3.01 0.66 -4.49
C ALA A 197 -4.10 1.73 -4.71
N GLY A 198 -5.18 1.35 -5.39
CA GLY A 198 -6.38 2.17 -5.50
C GLY A 198 -7.27 2.02 -4.27
N VAL A 199 -8.08 3.04 -4.00
CA VAL A 199 -9.16 3.00 -3.02
C VAL A 199 -10.42 3.62 -3.60
N PHE A 200 -11.56 3.00 -3.39
CA PHE A 200 -12.84 3.49 -3.89
C PHE A 200 -13.96 3.27 -2.88
N MET A 201 -15.13 3.81 -3.18
CA MET A 201 -16.35 3.59 -2.40
C MET A 201 -17.31 2.66 -3.13
N GLU A 202 -17.75 1.62 -2.45
CA GLU A 202 -18.89 0.81 -2.85
C GLU A 202 -20.17 1.42 -2.29
N GLY A 203 -21.16 1.67 -3.14
CA GLY A 203 -22.45 2.24 -2.76
C GLY A 203 -22.58 3.73 -3.05
N PRO A 204 -23.70 4.36 -2.65
CA PRO A 204 -23.99 5.76 -2.96
C PRO A 204 -23.20 6.73 -2.06
N GLU A 205 -22.33 7.55 -2.65
CA GLU A 205 -21.42 8.46 -1.91
C GLU A 205 -22.12 9.34 -0.86
N GLU A 206 -23.30 9.86 -1.18
CA GLU A 206 -24.09 10.78 -0.34
C GLU A 206 -24.41 10.24 1.06
N GLY A 207 -24.35 8.92 1.26
CA GLY A 207 -24.64 8.27 2.54
C GLY A 207 -23.44 8.09 3.47
N GLY A 208 -22.21 8.06 2.93
CA GLY A 208 -21.04 7.55 3.64
C GLY A 208 -20.59 8.42 4.82
N THR A 209 -20.80 9.72 4.72
CA THR A 209 -20.37 10.72 5.72
C THR A 209 -21.36 10.89 6.88
N ASN A 210 -22.55 10.29 6.77
CA ASN A 210 -23.61 10.38 7.79
C ASN A 210 -23.50 9.25 8.82
N ILE A 211 -23.85 9.54 10.08
CA ILE A 211 -23.84 8.53 11.16
C ILE A 211 -24.70 7.30 10.82
N SER A 212 -25.76 7.48 10.02
CA SER A 212 -26.59 6.38 9.52
C SER A 212 -25.82 5.31 8.72
N ASN A 213 -24.63 5.63 8.18
CA ASN A 213 -23.80 4.64 7.49
C ASN A 213 -23.34 3.51 8.42
N VAL A 214 -23.22 3.78 9.72
CA VAL A 214 -22.72 2.81 10.73
C VAL A 214 -23.82 2.28 11.65
N GLU A 215 -25.09 2.66 11.42
CA GLU A 215 -26.23 2.17 12.22
C GLU A 215 -26.80 0.84 11.70
N ASN A 216 -26.49 0.47 10.46
CA ASN A 216 -26.94 -0.76 9.83
C ASN A 216 -25.85 -1.84 9.89
N ILE A 217 -26.26 -3.12 10.01
CA ILE A 217 -25.35 -4.26 9.95
C ILE A 217 -24.58 -4.26 8.63
N ASP A 218 -25.29 -4.01 7.53
CA ASP A 218 -24.70 -3.81 6.21
C ASP A 218 -24.65 -2.32 5.92
N ALA A 219 -23.46 -1.74 6.09
CA ALA A 219 -23.23 -0.33 5.79
C ALA A 219 -23.47 -0.07 4.29
N PRO A 220 -24.32 0.90 3.92
CA PRO A 220 -24.63 1.17 2.52
C PRO A 220 -23.42 1.71 1.74
N VAL A 221 -22.46 2.34 2.42
CA VAL A 221 -21.19 2.77 1.83
C VAL A 221 -20.03 2.07 2.51
N LYS A 222 -19.19 1.41 1.71
CA LYS A 222 -17.96 0.75 2.18
C LYS A 222 -16.77 1.31 1.43
N LEU A 223 -15.72 1.65 2.16
CA LEU A 223 -14.43 1.88 1.53
C LEU A 223 -13.83 0.53 1.13
N THR A 224 -13.25 0.42 -0.06
CA THR A 224 -12.64 -0.81 -0.56
C THR A 224 -11.25 -0.52 -1.13
N ILE A 225 -10.31 -1.46 -0.91
CA ILE A 225 -8.99 -1.41 -1.56
C ILE A 225 -9.13 -2.05 -2.92
N ASP A 226 -8.72 -1.33 -3.95
CA ASP A 226 -8.69 -1.81 -5.32
C ASP A 226 -7.33 -2.39 -5.68
N HIS A 227 -7.25 -2.84 -6.92
CA HIS A 227 -6.06 -3.25 -7.64
C HIS A 227 -5.00 -2.14 -7.74
N LEU A 228 -3.90 -2.46 -8.42
CA LEU A 228 -2.71 -1.62 -8.49
C LEU A 228 -2.78 -0.62 -9.66
N GLY A 229 -2.63 0.66 -9.36
CA GLY A 229 -2.43 1.72 -10.34
C GLY A 229 -0.98 1.75 -10.82
N VAL A 230 -0.76 1.74 -12.13
CA VAL A 230 0.55 1.75 -12.77
C VAL A 230 0.99 3.19 -12.97
N LEU A 231 2.15 3.54 -12.45
CA LEU A 231 2.77 4.84 -12.76
C LEU A 231 3.81 4.69 -13.86
N LYS A 232 3.96 5.74 -14.66
CA LYS A 232 5.08 5.95 -15.55
C LYS A 232 5.70 7.29 -15.17
N ASP A 233 6.98 7.24 -14.79
CA ASP A 233 7.64 8.32 -14.04
C ASP A 233 6.84 8.66 -12.76
N ASP A 234 6.15 9.80 -12.76
CA ASP A 234 5.34 10.29 -11.64
C ASP A 234 3.83 10.35 -11.97
N ARG A 235 3.40 9.78 -13.09
CA ARG A 235 2.01 9.87 -13.57
C ARG A 235 1.32 8.53 -13.58
N LEU A 236 0.08 8.47 -13.10
CA LEU A 236 -0.80 7.32 -13.26
C LEU A 236 -1.15 7.16 -14.75
N VAL A 237 -0.87 5.98 -15.32
CA VAL A 237 -1.17 5.65 -16.73
C VAL A 237 -2.27 4.60 -16.90
N GLY A 238 -2.66 3.94 -15.80
CA GLY A 238 -3.81 3.04 -15.78
C GLY A 238 -3.78 2.10 -14.58
N TRP A 239 -4.55 1.01 -14.66
CA TRP A 239 -4.80 0.08 -13.56
C TRP A 239 -4.59 -1.35 -14.03
N LEU A 240 -3.79 -2.12 -13.29
CA LEU A 240 -3.79 -3.57 -13.41
C LEU A 240 -5.16 -4.10 -13.00
N ASP A 241 -5.64 -5.14 -13.67
CA ASP A 241 -6.79 -5.91 -13.20
C ASP A 241 -6.36 -6.85 -12.05
N GLU A 242 -7.30 -7.67 -11.57
CA GLU A 242 -7.06 -8.63 -10.48
C GLU A 242 -5.93 -9.60 -10.81
N ASP A 243 -6.00 -10.23 -11.98
CA ASP A 243 -5.03 -11.23 -12.42
C ASP A 243 -3.62 -10.63 -12.56
N ALA A 244 -3.52 -9.48 -13.22
CA ALA A 244 -2.24 -8.80 -13.42
C ALA A 244 -1.66 -8.24 -12.12
N SER A 245 -2.51 -7.81 -11.17
CA SER A 245 -2.06 -7.35 -9.85
C SER A 245 -1.55 -8.51 -8.99
N MET A 246 -2.25 -9.65 -9.01
CA MET A 246 -1.76 -10.87 -8.35
C MET A 246 -0.45 -11.35 -8.98
N GLY A 247 -0.38 -11.38 -10.32
CA GLY A 247 0.83 -11.71 -11.06
C GLY A 247 2.02 -10.83 -10.70
N TYR A 248 1.81 -9.52 -10.56
CA TYR A 248 2.83 -8.57 -10.11
C TYR A 248 3.35 -8.93 -8.73
N ASN A 249 2.44 -9.23 -7.80
CA ASN A 249 2.82 -9.60 -6.44
C ASN A 249 3.51 -10.97 -6.35
N TYR A 250 3.18 -11.94 -7.20
CA TYR A 250 3.93 -13.19 -7.31
C TYR A 250 5.35 -12.96 -7.85
N ILE A 251 5.49 -12.16 -8.92
CA ILE A 251 6.80 -11.84 -9.52
C ILE A 251 7.73 -11.21 -8.49
N LEU A 252 7.25 -10.21 -7.74
CA LEU A 252 8.06 -9.54 -6.73
C LEU A 252 8.19 -10.30 -5.40
N GLY A 253 7.54 -11.47 -5.26
CA GLY A 253 7.55 -12.25 -4.02
C GLY A 253 6.84 -11.57 -2.86
N ASN A 254 5.84 -10.73 -3.15
CA ASN A 254 5.04 -10.04 -2.13
C ASN A 254 3.95 -10.94 -1.52
N ILE A 255 3.59 -12.04 -2.19
CA ILE A 255 2.51 -12.94 -1.76
C ILE A 255 2.94 -13.74 -0.52
N LYS A 256 2.35 -13.41 0.63
CA LYS A 256 2.53 -14.17 1.88
C LYS A 256 1.52 -15.30 2.00
N SER A 257 0.27 -15.05 1.65
CA SER A 257 -0.80 -16.03 1.51
C SER A 257 -1.78 -15.57 0.44
N SER A 258 -2.40 -16.52 -0.25
CA SER A 258 -3.40 -16.30 -1.30
C SER A 258 -4.19 -17.58 -1.54
N VAL A 259 -5.34 -17.49 -2.20
CA VAL A 259 -6.08 -18.66 -2.69
C VAL A 259 -6.05 -18.64 -4.21
N ILE A 260 -5.62 -19.76 -4.80
CA ILE A 260 -5.67 -19.98 -6.24
C ILE A 260 -6.69 -21.07 -6.54
N THR A 261 -7.64 -20.75 -7.41
CA THR A 261 -8.61 -21.72 -7.89
C THR A 261 -8.31 -22.04 -9.34
N HIS A 262 -8.24 -23.32 -9.66
CA HIS A 262 -8.05 -23.79 -11.03
C HIS A 262 -9.05 -24.92 -11.34
N PRO A 263 -9.41 -25.11 -12.63
CA PRO A 263 -10.23 -26.24 -13.03
C PRO A 263 -9.49 -27.56 -12.77
N CYS A 264 -10.26 -28.60 -12.52
CA CYS A 264 -9.85 -29.99 -12.52
C CYS A 264 -10.88 -30.78 -13.34
N GLN A 265 -10.66 -32.09 -13.53
CA GLN A 265 -11.44 -32.96 -14.40
C GLN A 265 -12.93 -32.58 -14.58
N ASP A 266 -13.73 -32.61 -13.52
CA ASP A 266 -15.17 -32.29 -13.53
C ASP A 266 -15.56 -31.32 -12.41
N GLY A 267 -14.69 -30.36 -12.08
CA GLY A 267 -14.93 -29.42 -10.99
C GLY A 267 -13.83 -28.39 -10.81
N THR A 268 -13.64 -27.94 -9.57
CA THR A 268 -12.61 -26.97 -9.20
C THR A 268 -11.77 -27.48 -8.03
N ALA A 269 -10.49 -27.10 -8.03
CA ALA A 269 -9.62 -27.22 -6.88
C ALA A 269 -9.23 -25.81 -6.41
N SER A 270 -9.35 -25.56 -5.12
CA SER A 270 -8.91 -24.33 -4.47
C SER A 270 -7.72 -24.64 -3.58
N ILE A 271 -6.62 -23.97 -3.87
CA ILE A 271 -5.32 -24.16 -3.25
C ILE A 271 -5.02 -22.94 -2.39
N GLU A 272 -4.77 -23.18 -1.11
CA GLU A 272 -4.27 -22.16 -0.19
C GLU A 272 -2.76 -22.11 -0.29
N ILE A 273 -2.21 -21.01 -0.80
CA ILE A 273 -0.77 -20.77 -0.86
C ILE A 273 -0.31 -20.28 0.50
N LEU A 274 0.66 -20.96 1.10
CA LEU A 274 1.15 -20.62 2.44
C LEU A 274 2.46 -19.84 2.45
N ARG A 275 3.28 -20.06 1.42
CA ARG A 275 4.62 -19.49 1.28
C ARG A 275 4.97 -19.38 -0.18
N THR A 276 5.63 -18.29 -0.53
CA THR A 276 6.26 -18.11 -1.83
C THR A 276 7.68 -17.63 -1.66
N GLN A 277 8.55 -18.02 -2.59
CA GLN A 277 9.90 -17.50 -2.73
C GLN A 277 10.12 -17.22 -4.21
N SER A 278 10.10 -15.94 -4.58
CA SER A 278 10.45 -15.50 -5.92
C SER A 278 11.93 -15.13 -5.99
N SER A 279 12.55 -15.40 -7.13
CA SER A 279 13.88 -14.92 -7.48
C SER A 279 13.92 -14.51 -8.95
N MET A 280 14.69 -13.46 -9.23
CA MET A 280 14.86 -12.91 -10.58
C MET A 280 16.34 -12.77 -10.90
N ASP A 281 16.74 -13.18 -12.09
CA ASP A 281 18.08 -12.93 -12.62
C ASP A 281 18.04 -12.38 -14.05
N ALA A 282 19.07 -11.63 -14.42
CA ALA A 282 19.28 -11.14 -15.77
C ALA A 282 20.44 -11.91 -16.42
N ALA A 283 20.18 -12.47 -17.60
CA ALA A 283 21.17 -13.12 -18.44
C ALA A 283 21.44 -12.29 -19.71
N PHE A 284 22.58 -12.54 -20.36
CA PHE A 284 22.94 -11.90 -21.62
C PHE A 284 23.35 -12.97 -22.62
N ALA A 285 22.55 -13.16 -23.66
CA ALA A 285 22.83 -14.10 -24.74
C ALA A 285 23.02 -13.31 -26.05
N GLY A 286 24.16 -13.46 -26.71
CA GLY A 286 24.44 -12.73 -27.96
C GLY A 286 24.55 -11.20 -27.81
N GLY A 287 24.54 -10.67 -26.58
CA GLY A 287 24.55 -9.23 -26.31
C GLY A 287 23.17 -8.66 -25.94
N GLU A 288 22.11 -9.43 -26.09
CA GLU A 288 20.74 -9.05 -25.71
C GLU A 288 20.41 -9.56 -24.29
N PRO A 289 19.74 -8.74 -23.46
CA PRO A 289 19.34 -9.14 -22.12
C PRO A 289 18.10 -10.04 -22.17
N SER A 290 18.01 -10.96 -21.21
CA SER A 290 16.77 -11.67 -20.87
C SER A 290 16.60 -11.76 -19.37
N ILE A 291 15.35 -11.91 -18.92
CA ILE A 291 15.00 -12.07 -17.51
C ILE A 291 14.53 -13.50 -17.28
N SER A 292 15.02 -14.12 -16.21
CA SER A 292 14.50 -15.39 -15.71
C SER A 292 13.88 -15.15 -14.34
N ILE A 293 12.64 -15.60 -14.17
CA ILE A 293 11.89 -15.55 -12.91
C ILE A 293 11.63 -16.99 -12.46
N GLU A 294 12.12 -17.33 -11.28
CA GLU A 294 11.85 -18.61 -10.63
C GLU A 294 11.00 -18.37 -9.38
N LEU A 295 9.82 -19.01 -9.33
CA LEU A 295 8.91 -18.96 -8.20
C LEU A 295 8.74 -20.36 -7.60
N ASP A 296 9.21 -20.54 -6.37
CA ASP A 296 8.92 -21.72 -5.56
C ASP A 296 7.77 -21.41 -4.60
N LEU A 297 6.81 -22.32 -4.47
CA LEU A 297 5.67 -22.15 -3.56
C LEU A 297 5.31 -23.42 -2.80
N GLU A 298 4.80 -23.23 -1.59
CA GLU A 298 4.23 -24.29 -0.76
C GLU A 298 2.75 -23.98 -0.51
N GLY A 299 1.89 -25.01 -0.61
CA GLY A 299 0.45 -24.83 -0.43
C GLY A 299 -0.26 -26.03 0.19
N ASN A 300 -1.52 -25.78 0.56
CA ASN A 300 -2.48 -26.79 1.00
C ASN A 300 -3.60 -26.91 -0.02
N ILE A 301 -4.15 -28.12 -0.15
CA ILE A 301 -5.40 -28.33 -0.85
C ILE A 301 -6.52 -27.91 0.11
N GLY A 302 -7.17 -26.78 -0.16
CA GLY A 302 -8.19 -26.20 0.70
C GLY A 302 -9.58 -26.77 0.42
N GLU A 303 -10.00 -26.72 -0.85
CA GLU A 303 -11.28 -27.26 -1.30
C GLU A 303 -11.09 -28.06 -2.59
N LEU A 304 -11.78 -29.19 -2.70
CA LEU A 304 -11.71 -30.05 -3.86
C LEU A 304 -13.11 -30.52 -4.26
N ASN A 305 -13.60 -30.01 -5.39
CA ASN A 305 -14.89 -30.37 -5.98
C ASN A 305 -14.74 -31.35 -7.15
N CYS A 306 -13.65 -32.12 -7.14
CA CYS A 306 -13.27 -33.07 -8.17
C CYS A 306 -13.31 -34.49 -7.60
N PRO A 307 -13.65 -35.53 -8.38
CA PRO A 307 -13.47 -36.92 -7.97
C PRO A 307 -11.99 -37.35 -8.05
N ILE A 308 -11.11 -36.72 -7.27
CA ILE A 308 -9.67 -37.04 -7.25
C ILE A 308 -9.28 -37.72 -5.94
N ASP A 309 -8.63 -38.87 -6.06
CA ASP A 309 -8.05 -39.59 -4.92
C ASP A 309 -6.71 -38.97 -4.52
N LEU A 310 -6.69 -38.23 -3.41
CA LEU A 310 -5.48 -37.55 -2.91
C LEU A 310 -4.49 -38.53 -2.25
N SER A 311 -4.81 -39.81 -2.10
CA SER A 311 -3.84 -40.81 -1.63
C SER A 311 -2.79 -41.16 -2.69
N LYS A 312 -3.08 -40.89 -3.97
CA LYS A 312 -2.19 -41.17 -5.10
C LYS A 312 -1.23 -40.01 -5.33
N GLU A 313 0.04 -40.33 -5.52
CA GLU A 313 1.09 -39.35 -5.84
C GLU A 313 0.80 -38.62 -7.16
N ASP A 314 0.38 -39.35 -8.20
CA ASP A 314 0.06 -38.77 -9.52
C ASP A 314 -1.04 -37.71 -9.45
N SER A 315 -2.02 -37.89 -8.56
CA SER A 315 -3.08 -36.90 -8.32
C SER A 315 -2.51 -35.58 -7.81
N ILE A 316 -1.58 -35.64 -6.86
CA ILE A 316 -0.95 -34.46 -6.26
C ILE A 316 -0.05 -33.78 -7.29
N GLN A 317 0.72 -34.56 -8.07
CA GLN A 317 1.57 -34.02 -9.12
C GLN A 317 0.75 -33.32 -10.21
N ASN A 318 -0.44 -33.82 -10.53
CA ASN A 318 -1.34 -33.13 -11.45
C ASN A 318 -1.89 -31.82 -10.86
N LEU A 319 -2.26 -31.80 -9.57
CA LEU A 319 -2.67 -30.56 -8.90
C LEU A 319 -1.53 -29.53 -8.82
N ASN A 320 -0.30 -29.97 -8.52
CA ASN A 320 0.89 -29.11 -8.58
C ASN A 320 1.01 -28.46 -9.97
N LYS A 321 0.95 -29.26 -11.05
CA LYS A 321 1.09 -28.77 -12.43
C LYS A 321 0.00 -27.77 -12.83
N GLU A 322 -1.26 -28.03 -12.47
CA GLU A 322 -2.33 -27.08 -12.79
C GLU A 322 -2.23 -25.80 -11.95
N THR A 323 -1.77 -25.89 -10.69
CA THR A 323 -1.46 -24.72 -9.86
C THR A 323 -0.31 -23.90 -10.44
N GLU A 324 0.80 -24.56 -10.83
CA GLU A 324 1.96 -23.94 -11.48
C GLU A 324 1.54 -23.20 -12.75
N LYS A 325 0.69 -23.83 -13.56
CA LYS A 325 0.16 -23.26 -14.80
C LYS A 325 -0.71 -22.04 -14.55
N GLU A 326 -1.61 -22.09 -13.57
CA GLU A 326 -2.48 -20.96 -13.27
C GLU A 326 -1.69 -19.76 -12.73
N ILE A 327 -0.76 -19.98 -11.81
CA ILE A 327 0.09 -18.90 -11.29
C ILE A 327 0.99 -18.34 -12.38
N LYS A 328 1.56 -19.20 -13.24
CA LYS A 328 2.32 -18.74 -14.41
C LYS A 328 1.47 -17.86 -15.32
N ARG A 329 0.21 -18.21 -15.56
CA ARG A 329 -0.74 -17.38 -16.35
C ARG A 329 -0.93 -16.00 -15.72
N LEU A 330 -1.08 -15.91 -14.39
CA LEU A 330 -1.19 -14.63 -13.68
C LEU A 330 0.07 -13.77 -13.87
N MET A 331 1.26 -14.36 -13.67
CA MET A 331 2.54 -13.67 -13.86
C MET A 331 2.71 -13.19 -15.31
N GLU A 332 2.36 -14.02 -16.30
CA GLU A 332 2.38 -13.67 -17.72
C GLU A 332 1.38 -12.54 -18.04
N ALA A 333 0.18 -12.53 -17.43
CA ALA A 333 -0.79 -11.46 -17.61
C ALA A 333 -0.24 -10.12 -17.10
N SER A 334 0.44 -10.13 -15.96
CA SER A 334 1.10 -8.94 -15.40
C SER A 334 2.19 -8.38 -16.32
N ILE A 335 3.10 -9.24 -16.78
CA ILE A 335 4.18 -8.84 -17.71
C ILE A 335 3.59 -8.30 -19.00
N LYS A 336 2.58 -8.98 -19.55
CA LYS A 336 1.92 -8.58 -20.78
C LYS A 336 1.28 -7.20 -20.65
N SER A 337 0.61 -6.92 -19.52
CA SER A 337 -0.02 -5.62 -19.31
C SER A 337 1.03 -4.51 -19.17
N ALA A 338 2.08 -4.75 -18.38
CA ALA A 338 3.19 -3.81 -18.25
C ALA A 338 3.89 -3.51 -19.58
N GLN A 339 4.15 -4.52 -20.42
CA GLN A 339 4.84 -4.36 -21.71
C GLN A 339 3.95 -3.77 -22.82
N ASN A 340 2.68 -4.20 -22.92
CA ASN A 340 1.84 -3.86 -24.08
C ASN A 340 0.85 -2.72 -23.82
N ASP A 341 0.33 -2.62 -22.60
CA ASP A 341 -0.70 -1.62 -22.28
C ASP A 341 -0.07 -0.34 -21.74
N TYR A 342 0.97 -0.48 -20.90
CA TYR A 342 1.57 0.65 -20.18
C TYR A 342 2.98 1.03 -20.62
N GLU A 343 3.69 0.13 -21.30
CA GLU A 343 5.06 0.32 -21.78
C GLU A 343 5.99 0.88 -20.68
N THR A 344 5.96 0.26 -19.49
CA THR A 344 6.70 0.72 -18.31
C THR A 344 7.10 -0.45 -17.42
N ASP A 345 8.34 -0.42 -16.93
CA ASP A 345 8.92 -1.49 -16.12
C ASP A 345 8.54 -1.35 -14.64
N ILE A 346 7.42 -1.94 -14.25
CA ILE A 346 6.97 -1.97 -12.85
C ILE A 346 7.73 -2.99 -11.97
N PHE A 347 8.49 -3.90 -12.58
CA PHE A 347 9.14 -5.01 -11.86
C PHE A 347 10.58 -4.70 -11.43
N GLY A 348 11.20 -3.68 -12.02
CA GLY A 348 12.58 -3.29 -11.79
C GLY A 348 13.59 -4.14 -12.57
N PHE A 349 13.20 -4.65 -13.75
CA PHE A 349 14.10 -5.39 -14.63
C PHE A 349 15.28 -4.54 -15.11
N GLY A 350 15.06 -3.26 -15.40
CA GLY A 350 16.10 -2.32 -15.80
C GLY A 350 17.10 -2.09 -14.68
N SER A 351 16.61 -1.92 -13.45
CA SER A 351 17.45 -1.84 -12.25
C SER A 351 18.29 -3.11 -12.04
N LEU A 352 17.72 -4.29 -12.30
CA LEU A 352 18.41 -5.58 -12.23
C LEU A 352 19.51 -5.70 -13.31
N ILE A 353 19.19 -5.34 -14.55
CA ILE A 353 20.11 -5.29 -15.70
C ILE A 353 21.25 -4.31 -15.44
N HIS A 354 20.95 -3.13 -14.90
CA HIS A 354 21.94 -2.13 -14.52
C HIS A 354 22.94 -2.68 -13.51
N ARG A 355 22.45 -3.37 -12.48
CA ARG A 355 23.31 -4.01 -11.47
C ARG A 355 24.21 -5.10 -12.06
N LYS A 356 23.70 -5.90 -13.00
CA LYS A 356 24.43 -7.01 -13.63
C LYS A 356 25.42 -6.57 -14.70
N ASN A 357 25.04 -5.60 -15.54
CA ASN A 357 25.85 -5.11 -16.65
C ASN A 357 25.71 -3.58 -16.83
N PRO A 358 26.43 -2.77 -16.03
CA PRO A 358 26.37 -1.32 -16.13
C PRO A 358 26.82 -0.75 -17.48
N LYS A 359 27.63 -1.49 -18.24
CA LYS A 359 28.09 -1.06 -19.57
C LYS A 359 26.97 -1.13 -20.59
N TYR A 360 26.20 -2.21 -20.59
CA TYR A 360 25.00 -2.35 -21.40
C TYR A 360 23.95 -1.32 -20.99
N TRP A 361 23.70 -1.17 -19.69
CA TRP A 361 22.70 -0.20 -19.21
C TRP A 361 22.92 1.22 -19.74
N LYS A 362 24.17 1.70 -19.77
CA LYS A 362 24.50 3.02 -20.32
C LYS A 362 24.12 3.22 -21.78
N THR A 363 23.94 2.16 -22.56
CA THR A 363 23.53 2.26 -23.97
C THR A 363 22.02 2.34 -24.13
N VAL A 364 21.25 1.88 -23.15
CA VAL A 364 19.79 1.78 -23.21
C VAL A 364 19.05 2.65 -22.19
N GLU A 365 19.74 3.23 -21.21
CA GLU A 365 19.09 3.89 -20.05
C GLU A 365 18.14 5.04 -20.40
N ASN A 366 18.31 5.69 -21.56
CA ASN A 366 17.45 6.78 -22.02
C ASN A 366 16.23 6.28 -22.83
N ASP A 367 16.29 5.04 -23.32
CA ASP A 367 15.27 4.43 -24.17
C ASP A 367 14.73 3.12 -23.53
N TRP A 368 14.90 2.98 -22.21
CA TRP A 368 14.65 1.72 -21.49
C TRP A 368 13.23 1.20 -21.68
N ASP A 369 12.22 2.08 -21.71
CA ASP A 369 10.83 1.66 -21.93
C ASP A 369 10.62 0.95 -23.26
N THR A 370 11.36 1.36 -24.30
CA THR A 370 11.32 0.71 -25.62
C THR A 370 11.96 -0.67 -25.56
N GLU A 371 13.13 -0.77 -24.91
CA GLU A 371 13.83 -2.04 -24.72
C GLU A 371 13.06 -3.01 -23.82
N PHE A 372 12.37 -2.50 -22.80
CA PHE A 372 11.55 -3.27 -21.88
C PHE A 372 10.37 -3.95 -22.59
N LYS A 373 9.76 -3.29 -23.58
CA LYS A 373 8.62 -3.82 -24.33
C LYS A 373 8.93 -5.13 -25.05
N ASP A 374 10.12 -5.23 -25.64
CA ASP A 374 10.57 -6.40 -26.40
C ASP A 374 11.41 -7.37 -25.56
N LEU A 375 11.61 -7.08 -24.26
CA LEU A 375 12.42 -7.88 -23.35
C LEU A 375 11.83 -9.28 -23.17
N HIS A 376 12.64 -10.31 -23.43
CA HIS A 376 12.24 -11.68 -23.20
C HIS A 376 12.27 -12.03 -21.70
N VAL A 377 11.16 -12.57 -21.21
CA VAL A 377 10.99 -12.98 -19.81
C VAL A 377 10.58 -14.44 -19.75
N ASP A 378 11.43 -15.27 -19.14
CA ASP A 378 11.19 -16.68 -18.89
C ASP A 378 10.66 -16.89 -17.47
N ILE A 379 9.50 -17.53 -17.33
CA ILE A 379 8.88 -17.84 -16.03
C ILE A 379 8.88 -19.34 -15.78
N GLN A 380 9.41 -19.72 -14.62
CA GLN A 380 9.33 -21.07 -14.05
C GLN A 380 8.63 -21.01 -12.69
N VAL A 381 7.61 -21.83 -12.52
CA VAL A 381 6.87 -21.98 -11.26
C VAL A 381 6.99 -23.42 -10.81
N LYS A 382 7.25 -23.64 -9.52
CA LYS A 382 7.32 -24.96 -8.89
C LYS A 382 6.43 -24.99 -7.66
N ALA A 383 5.45 -25.89 -7.64
CA ALA A 383 4.51 -26.04 -6.53
C ALA A 383 4.79 -27.31 -5.71
N ASP A 384 4.73 -27.16 -4.39
CA ASP A 384 4.77 -28.27 -3.43
C ASP A 384 3.51 -28.24 -2.55
N LEU A 385 2.48 -29.01 -2.95
CA LEU A 385 1.26 -29.18 -2.19
C LEU A 385 1.42 -30.24 -1.09
N ARG A 386 1.54 -29.80 0.16
CA ARG A 386 1.96 -30.66 1.29
C ARG A 386 0.80 -31.24 2.09
N ARG A 387 -0.28 -30.49 2.30
CA ARG A 387 -1.39 -30.92 3.17
C ARG A 387 -2.67 -31.14 2.37
N LYS A 388 -3.33 -32.25 2.66
CA LYS A 388 -4.57 -32.71 2.03
C LYS A 388 -5.81 -32.48 2.92
N GLY A 389 -5.63 -31.85 4.08
CA GLY A 389 -6.61 -31.87 5.17
C GLY A 389 -6.70 -33.24 5.87
N ASP A 390 -7.69 -33.41 6.75
CA ASP A 390 -7.92 -34.67 7.49
C ASP A 390 -8.57 -35.77 6.63
N SER A 391 -9.06 -35.44 5.43
CA SER A 391 -9.69 -36.37 4.49
C SER A 391 -8.86 -36.47 3.21
N THR A 392 -8.53 -37.71 2.81
CA THR A 392 -7.83 -37.98 1.55
C THR A 392 -8.78 -38.30 0.39
N GLN A 393 -10.09 -38.36 0.65
CA GLN A 393 -11.13 -38.62 -0.34
C GLN A 393 -12.09 -37.43 -0.42
N PRO A 394 -12.55 -37.05 -1.64
CA PRO A 394 -13.58 -36.03 -1.80
C PRO A 394 -14.91 -36.54 -1.24
N ILE A 395 -15.74 -35.60 -0.76
CA ILE A 395 -17.10 -35.90 -0.29
C ILE A 395 -18.00 -36.29 -1.48
N ILE A 396 -17.68 -35.77 -2.67
CA ILE A 396 -18.40 -36.02 -3.92
C ILE A 396 -18.07 -37.44 -4.41
N LYS A 397 -19.10 -38.26 -4.61
CA LYS A 397 -18.96 -39.60 -5.20
C LYS A 397 -19.00 -39.50 -6.72
N GLU A 398 -18.17 -40.29 -7.40
CA GLU A 398 -18.29 -40.52 -8.85
C GLU A 398 -19.73 -40.96 -9.16
N GLY A 399 -20.36 -40.26 -10.12
CA GLY A 399 -21.73 -40.50 -10.57
C GLY A 399 -21.84 -41.59 -11.62
#